data_AF-A0A8T4N6E7-F1
#
_entry.id   AF-A0A8T4N6E7-F1
#
_cell.length_a   1.000
_cell.length_b   1.000
_cell.length_c   1.000
_cell.angle_alpha   90.00
_cell.angle_beta   90.00
_cell.angle_gamma   90.00
#
_symmetry.space_group_name_H-M   'P 1'
#
loop_
_entity.id
_entity.type
_entity.pdbx_description
1 polymer ?
#
loop_
_entity_poly.entity_id
_entity_poly.type
_entity_poly.pdbx_seq_one_letter_code
_entity_poly.pdbx_strand_id
1 'polypeptide(L)' 'MEKKETSNSPEKKILRILRNSGEGRTITELTEISQLSRSTVRTALARLEGAQKTVFRPIGMAKVYFQK' A
#
# COMPACT_ATOMS: atom_id res chain seq x y z
N MET A 1 23.33 -16.38 -6.24
CA MET A 1 22.24 -16.86 -5.35
C MET A 1 21.29 -15.70 -5.11
N GLU A 2 20.29 -15.55 -5.97
CA GLU A 2 19.29 -14.49 -5.90
C GLU A 2 18.20 -14.91 -4.91
N LYS A 3 18.02 -14.13 -3.84
CA LYS A 3 16.99 -14.41 -2.83
C LYS A 3 15.60 -14.23 -3.45
N LYS A 4 14.97 -15.33 -3.87
CA LYS A 4 13.53 -15.40 -4.11
C LYS A 4 12.80 -15.25 -2.76
N GLU A 5 12.59 -14.02 -2.31
CA GLU A 5 11.67 -13.76 -1.21
C GLU A 5 10.23 -13.71 -1.71
N THR A 6 9.66 -14.88 -1.96
CA THR A 6 8.21 -15.10 -1.98
C THR A 6 7.67 -14.97 -0.56
N SER A 7 7.57 -13.74 -0.04
CA SER A 7 6.70 -13.49 1.11
C SER A 7 5.45 -12.77 0.62
N ASN A 8 4.31 -13.44 0.74
CA ASN A 8 3.00 -12.97 0.31
C ASN A 8 2.42 -11.97 1.33
N SER A 9 3.23 -11.00 1.77
CA SER A 9 2.84 -10.10 2.86
C SER A 9 1.90 -9.00 2.36
N PRO A 10 0.93 -8.56 3.19
CA PRO A 10 0.05 -7.44 2.86
C PRO A 10 0.80 -6.20 2.36
N GLU A 11 1.96 -5.90 2.96
CA GLU A 11 2.81 -4.76 2.62
C GLU A 11 3.37 -4.87 1.20
N LYS A 12 3.89 -6.05 0.82
CA LYS A 12 4.40 -6.29 -0.54
C LYS A 12 3.28 -6.19 -1.59
N LYS A 13 2.08 -6.70 -1.26
CA LYS A 13 0.92 -6.60 -2.14
C LYS A 13 0.50 -5.14 -2.37
N ILE A 14 0.41 -4.34 -1.31
CA ILE A 14 0.08 -2.90 -1.40
C ILE A 14 1.14 -2.14 -2.20
N LEU A 15 2.43 -2.36 -1.93
CA LEU A 15 3.50 -1.71 -2.70
C LEU A 15 3.43 -2.04 -4.19
N ARG A 16 3.10 -3.27 -4.56
CA ARG A 16 2.93 -3.65 -5.97
C ARG A 16 1.77 -2.91 -6.64
N ILE A 17 0.66 -2.73 -5.93
CA ILE A 17 -0.51 -1.98 -6.43
C ILE A 17 -0.15 -0.51 -6.65
N LEU A 18 0.51 0.11 -5.67
CA LEU A 18 0.95 1.51 -5.76
C LEU A 18 2.00 1.71 -6.87
N ARG A 19 2.93 0.75 -7.05
CA ARG A 19 3.94 0.81 -8.11
C ARG A 19 3.36 0.74 -9.52
N ASN A 20 2.42 -0.19 -9.74
CA ASN A 20 1.92 -0.50 -11.07
C ASN A 20 1.02 0.59 -11.66
N SER A 21 0.38 1.39 -10.82
CA SER A 21 -0.57 2.40 -11.27
C SER A 21 0.06 3.76 -11.54
N GLY A 22 1.18 4.12 -10.89
CA GLY A 22 1.74 5.48 -10.93
C GLY A 22 0.84 6.55 -10.29
N GLU A 23 -0.40 6.18 -9.97
CA GLU A 23 -1.44 6.98 -9.35
C GLU A 23 -1.54 6.63 -7.86
N GLY A 24 -1.91 7.62 -7.06
CA GLY A 24 -2.16 7.38 -5.66
C GLY A 24 -3.50 6.67 -5.45
N ARG A 25 -3.59 5.85 -4.40
CA ARG A 25 -4.80 5.09 -4.06
C ARG A 25 -5.27 5.37 -2.64
N THR A 26 -6.56 5.51 -2.47
CA THR A 26 -7.21 5.56 -1.15
C THR A 26 -7.19 4.18 -0.49
N ILE A 27 -7.46 4.15 0.81
CA ILE A 27 -7.63 2.87 1.54
C ILE A 27 -8.75 2.03 0.92
N THR A 28 -9.84 2.65 0.46
CA THR A 28 -10.96 1.93 -0.15
C THR A 28 -10.56 1.25 -1.46
N GLU A 29 -9.88 1.97 -2.36
CA GLU A 29 -9.38 1.37 -3.60
C GLU A 29 -8.34 0.26 -3.30
N LEU A 30 -7.47 0.47 -2.31
CA LEU A 30 -6.52 -0.55 -1.89
C LEU A 30 -7.23 -1.80 -1.36
N THR A 31 -8.33 -1.66 -0.61
CA THR A 31 -9.11 -2.83 -0.16
C THR A 31 -9.76 -3.58 -1.31
N GLU A 32 -10.31 -2.86 -2.29
CA GLU A 32 -10.96 -3.45 -3.47
C GLU A 32 -9.96 -4.18 -4.38
N ILE A 33 -8.81 -3.56 -4.67
CA ILE A 33 -7.80 -4.16 -5.56
C ILE A 33 -7.06 -5.31 -4.85
N SER A 34 -6.71 -5.12 -3.58
CA SER A 34 -5.92 -6.12 -2.85
C SER A 34 -6.76 -7.26 -2.28
N GLN A 35 -8.09 -7.12 -2.21
CA GLN A 35 -8.99 -8.06 -1.54
C GLN A 35 -8.58 -8.31 -0.07
N LEU A 36 -7.95 -7.32 0.56
CA LEU A 36 -7.58 -7.32 1.98
C LEU A 36 -8.63 -6.55 2.78
N SER A 37 -8.82 -6.93 4.04
CA SER A 37 -9.68 -6.16 4.93
C SER A 37 -9.13 -4.75 5.16
N ARG A 38 -10.02 -3.79 5.42
CA ARG A 38 -9.65 -2.39 5.71
C ARG A 38 -8.67 -2.28 6.88
N SER A 39 -8.81 -3.12 7.91
CA SER A 39 -7.87 -3.18 9.04
C SER A 39 -6.47 -3.64 8.59
N THR A 40 -6.40 -4.70 7.79
CA THR A 40 -5.13 -5.20 7.25
C THR A 40 -4.42 -4.15 6.40
N VAL A 41 -5.17 -3.47 5.52
CA VAL A 41 -4.63 -2.38 4.68
C VAL A 41 -4.07 -1.25 5.54
N ARG A 42 -4.80 -0.82 6.58
CA ARG A 42 -4.34 0.24 7.49
C ARG A 42 -3.06 -0.14 8.23
N THR A 43 -3.00 -1.35 8.78
CA THR A 43 -1.80 -1.84 9.49
C THR A 43 -0.60 -1.94 8.56
N ALA A 44 -0.81 -2.45 7.35
CA ALA A 44 0.25 -2.56 6.35
C ALA A 44 0.75 -1.19 5.88
N LEU A 45 -0.15 -0.23 5.63
CA LEU A 45 0.21 1.15 5.31
C LEU A 45 0.99 1.82 6.46
N ALA A 46 0.56 1.66 7.71
CA ALA A 46 1.29 2.21 8.86
C ALA A 46 2.73 1.69 8.97
N ARG A 47 2.94 0.39 8.70
CA ARG A 47 4.29 -0.20 8.63
C ARG A 47 5.11 0.34 7.47
N LEU A 48 4.49 0.50 6.30
CA LEU A 48 5.15 1.05 5.11
C LEU A 48 5.49 2.53 5.26
N GLU A 49 4.63 3.32 5.89
CA GLU A 49 4.87 4.72 6.27
C GLU A 49 6.05 4.82 7.25
N GLY A 50 6.05 3.99 8.31
CA GLY A 50 7.17 3.93 9.27
C GLY A 50 8.49 3.50 8.62
N ALA A 51 8.43 2.64 7.60
CA ALA A 51 9.59 2.24 6.79
C ALA A 51 9.90 3.23 5.64
N GLN A 52 9.20 4.35 5.53
CA GLN A 52 9.34 5.36 4.48
C GLN A 52 9.21 4.82 3.05
N LYS A 53 8.41 3.78 2.83
CA LYS A 53 8.15 3.20 1.49
C LYS A 53 6.91 3.77 0.81
N THR A 54 6.05 4.42 1.59
CA THR A 54 4.84 5.09 1.10
C THR A 54 4.73 6.48 1.72
N VAL A 55 4.11 7.39 0.99
CA VAL A 55 3.69 8.70 1.47
C VAL A 55 2.20 8.85 1.22
N PHE A 56 1.52 9.72 1.98
CA PHE A 56 0.13 10.06 1.68
C PHE A 56 0.00 11.55 1.40
N ARG A 57 -0.96 11.90 0.56
CA ARG A 57 -1.45 13.27 0.38
C ARG A 57 -2.93 13.31 0.76
N PRO A 58 -3.37 14.30 1.55
CA PRO A 58 -4.78 14.55 1.73
C PRO A 58 -5.37 15.13 0.44
N ILE A 59 -6.48 14.54 -0.04
CA ILE A 59 -7.29 15.07 -1.14
C ILE A 59 -8.73 15.17 -0.61
N GLY A 60 -9.16 16.39 -0.29
CA GLY A 60 -10.38 16.61 0.48
C GLY A 60 -10.33 15.88 1.83
N MET A 61 -11.30 15.00 2.09
CA MET A 61 -11.35 14.18 3.30
C MET A 61 -10.60 12.85 3.18
N ALA A 62 -10.14 12.48 1.98
CA ALA A 62 -9.49 11.20 1.72
C ALA A 62 -7.97 11.29 1.89
N LYS A 63 -7.36 10.23 2.43
CA LYS A 63 -5.91 10.01 2.34
C LYS A 63 -5.62 9.19 1.10
N VAL A 64 -4.81 9.75 0.20
CA VAL A 64 -4.37 9.10 -1.03
C VAL A 64 -2.90 8.72 -0.87
N TYR A 65 -2.63 7.43 -0.97
CA TYR A 65 -1.32 6.82 -0.74
C TYR A 65 -0.56 6.65 -2.03
N PHE A 66 0.72 7.00 -2.02
CA PHE A 66 1.66 6.87 -3.12
C PHE A 66 2.86 6.06 -2.67
N GLN A 67 3.51 5.37 -3.61
CA GLN A 67 4.85 4.86 -3.36
C GLN A 67 5.81 6.05 -3.22
N LYS A 68 6.71 5.99 -2.23
CA LYS A 68 7.79 6.96 -2.08
C LYS A 68 8.93 6.67 -3.06
#